data_AF-A0A7R9USB3-F1
#
_entry.id   AF-A0A7R9USB3-F1
#
_cell.length_a   1.000
_cell.length_b   1.000
_cell.length_c   1.000
_cell.angle_alpha   90.00
_cell.angle_beta   90.00
_cell.angle_gamma   90.00
#
_symmetry.space_group_name_H-M   'P 1'
#
loop_
_entity.id
_entity.type
_entity.pdbx_description
1 polymer ?
#
loop_
_entity_poly.entity_id
_entity_poly.type
_entity_poly.pdbx_seq_one_letter_code
_entity_poly.pdbx_strand_id
1 'polypeptide(L)'
;VEHRHRASLATMSSAVLHAMRGAWMIPRASASALGQLVRTLKTKSSAKKRFRITGSGLLTFRRSGKHHKMVKRSVGNSMRLGLVGTFSAVVSRRLRNAFFPGL
;
A
#
# COMPACT_ATOMS: atom_id res chain seq x y z
N VAL A 1 40.96 -65.03 18.93
CA VAL A 1 39.95 -64.98 20.02
C VAL A 1 40.13 -63.63 20.71
N GLU A 2 39.67 -62.55 20.08
CA GLU A 2 38.36 -61.91 20.30
C GLU A 2 38.05 -61.54 21.75
N HIS A 3 37.92 -60.24 22.02
CA HIS A 3 36.91 -59.52 22.85
C HIS A 3 37.46 -58.11 23.11
N ARG A 4 37.26 -57.15 22.19
CA ARG A 4 36.14 -56.17 22.21
C ARG A 4 35.83 -55.60 23.60
N HIS A 5 36.30 -54.39 23.87
CA HIS A 5 35.51 -53.42 24.63
C HIS A 5 35.58 -52.05 23.97
N ARG A 6 34.54 -51.77 23.16
CA ARG A 6 34.14 -50.44 22.73
C ARG A 6 33.68 -49.66 23.97
N ALA A 7 34.48 -48.72 24.45
CA ALA A 7 33.99 -47.75 25.41
C ALA A 7 33.08 -46.75 24.69
N SER A 8 31.82 -46.79 25.12
CA SER A 8 30.66 -46.00 24.74
C SER A 8 30.94 -44.50 24.55
N LEU A 9 30.56 -43.97 23.38
CA LEU A 9 30.49 -42.56 23.03
C LEU A 9 29.27 -41.81 23.62
N ALA A 10 28.65 -42.32 24.69
CA ALA A 10 27.33 -41.83 25.10
C ALA A 10 27.28 -41.30 26.54
N THR A 11 27.99 -40.22 26.84
CA THR A 11 27.60 -39.33 27.95
C THR A 11 28.10 -37.90 27.76
N MET A 12 27.81 -37.30 26.61
CA MET A 12 27.80 -35.84 26.54
C MET A 12 26.48 -35.36 27.15
N SER A 13 26.56 -34.68 28.30
CA SER A 13 25.41 -34.06 28.95
C SER A 13 24.68 -33.13 27.99
N SER A 14 23.34 -33.16 28.01
CA SER A 14 22.44 -32.30 27.25
C SER A 14 22.80 -30.81 27.34
N ALA A 15 23.42 -30.38 28.44
CA ALA A 15 23.91 -29.02 28.63
C ALA A 15 25.03 -28.61 27.67
N VAL A 16 25.90 -29.54 27.26
CA VAL A 16 27.03 -29.26 26.35
C VAL A 16 26.54 -29.15 24.89
N LEU A 17 25.51 -29.90 24.52
CA LEU A 17 24.84 -29.80 23.21
C LEU A 17 24.06 -28.49 23.02
N HIS A 18 23.58 -27.87 24.10
CA HIS A 18 22.93 -26.55 24.06
C HIS A 18 23.94 -25.39 24.08
N ALA A 19 25.07 -25.54 24.77
CA ALA A 19 26.13 -24.53 24.76
C ALA A 19 26.84 -24.38 23.40
N MET A 20 26.87 -25.43 22.57
CA MET A 20 27.53 -25.39 21.25
C MET A 20 26.61 -24.99 20.08
N ARG A 21 25.30 -24.76 20.30
CA ARG A 21 24.33 -24.35 19.26
C ARG A 21 23.91 -22.88 19.33
N GLY A 22 24.51 -22.08 20.21
CA GLY A 22 24.03 -20.73 20.54
C GLY A 22 24.72 -19.55 19.85
N ALA A 23 25.73 -19.75 19.00
CA ALA A 23 26.61 -18.65 18.54
C ALA A 23 26.47 -18.24 17.05
N TRP A 24 25.50 -18.80 16.31
CA TRP A 24 25.29 -18.46 14.89
C TRP A 24 23.84 -18.16 14.53
N MET A 25 22.99 -17.86 15.52
CA MET A 25 21.72 -17.19 15.25
C MET A 25 21.89 -15.71 15.58
N ILE A 26 22.55 -15.00 14.66
CA ILE A 26 22.24 -13.59 14.49
C ILE A 26 20.75 -13.59 14.15
N PRO A 27 19.85 -13.04 14.99
CA PRO A 27 18.49 -12.86 14.55
C PRO A 27 18.59 -12.00 13.30
N ARG A 28 18.22 -12.56 12.15
CA ARG A 28 18.01 -11.79 10.93
C ARG A 28 16.82 -10.89 11.25
N ALA A 29 17.09 -9.78 11.92
CA ALA A 29 16.17 -8.70 12.10
C ALA A 29 15.64 -8.42 10.70
N SER A 30 14.38 -8.78 10.49
CA SER A 30 13.72 -8.56 9.22
C SER A 30 13.89 -7.08 8.91
N ALA A 31 14.57 -6.75 7.81
CA ALA A 31 14.83 -5.40 7.34
C ALA A 31 13.54 -4.57 7.05
N SER A 32 12.37 -5.04 7.48
CA SER A 32 11.07 -4.40 7.31
C SER A 32 10.67 -3.46 8.46
N ALA A 33 11.27 -3.55 9.66
CA ALA A 33 10.80 -2.77 10.81
C ALA A 33 11.26 -1.30 10.82
N LEU A 34 12.42 -1.00 10.23
CA LEU A 34 12.93 0.37 10.09
C LEU A 34 12.69 0.98 8.70
N GLY A 35 12.29 0.17 7.71
CA GLY A 35 11.97 0.62 6.35
C GLY A 35 10.60 1.32 6.20
N GLN A 36 9.88 1.52 7.31
CA GLN A 36 8.54 2.13 7.33
C GLN A 36 8.54 3.59 7.80
N LEU A 37 9.64 4.09 8.36
CA LEU A 37 9.68 5.44 8.97
C LEU A 37 9.75 6.60 7.96
N VAL A 38 9.99 6.35 6.67
CA VAL A 38 9.89 7.36 5.60
C VAL A 38 9.27 6.75 4.33
N ARG A 39 8.03 6.28 4.41
CA ARG A 39 7.21 6.12 3.20
C ARG A 39 6.33 7.35 3.05
N THR A 40 6.83 8.35 2.32
CA THR A 40 6.02 9.51 1.93
C THR A 40 4.79 9.04 1.16
N LEU A 41 3.63 9.60 1.51
CA LEU A 41 2.39 9.28 0.79
C LEU A 41 2.49 9.87 -0.62
N LYS A 42 2.41 9.00 -1.63
CA LYS A 42 2.45 9.41 -3.03
C LYS A 42 1.08 9.88 -3.48
N THR A 43 1.07 10.88 -4.35
CA THR A 43 -0.15 11.29 -5.04
C THR A 43 -0.67 10.16 -5.92
N LYS A 44 -1.99 9.92 -5.89
CA LYS A 44 -2.60 8.87 -6.71
C LYS A 44 -2.70 9.35 -8.16
N SER A 45 -1.88 8.78 -9.05
CA SER A 45 -1.83 9.16 -10.47
C SER A 45 -3.18 9.00 -11.17
N SER A 46 -3.97 7.99 -10.80
CA SER A 46 -5.33 7.78 -11.32
C SER A 46 -6.28 8.91 -10.94
N ALA A 47 -6.19 9.42 -9.71
CA ALA A 47 -6.98 10.55 -9.24
C ALA A 47 -6.56 11.85 -9.92
N LYS A 48 -5.24 12.07 -10.08
CA LYS A 48 -4.68 13.24 -10.79
C LYS A 48 -5.18 13.37 -12.23
N LYS A 49 -5.42 12.24 -12.92
CA LYS A 49 -5.95 12.22 -14.28
C LYS A 49 -7.44 12.58 -14.37
N ARG A 50 -8.19 12.37 -13.28
CA ARG A 50 -9.67 12.49 -13.26
C ARG A 50 -10.15 13.78 -12.61
N PHE A 51 -9.42 14.28 -11.62
CA PHE A 51 -9.79 15.42 -10.81
C PHE A 51 -8.77 16.54 -10.93
N ARG A 52 -9.27 17.78 -11.00
CA ARG A 52 -8.44 19.00 -10.95
C ARG A 52 -8.83 19.86 -9.76
N ILE A 53 -7.85 20.52 -9.15
CA ILE A 53 -8.06 21.45 -8.03
C ILE A 53 -8.28 22.85 -8.61
N THR A 54 -9.32 23.54 -8.16
CA THR A 54 -9.58 24.96 -8.47
C THR A 54 -8.75 25.86 -7.55
N GLY A 55 -8.61 27.15 -7.89
CA GLY A 55 -7.92 28.13 -7.03
C GLY A 55 -8.54 28.27 -5.63
N SER A 56 -9.85 28.06 -5.50
CA SER A 56 -10.57 28.00 -4.22
C SER A 56 -10.38 26.70 -3.44
N GLY A 57 -9.59 25.76 -3.96
CA GLY A 57 -9.41 24.45 -3.35
C GLY A 57 -10.67 23.59 -3.46
N LEU A 58 -11.46 23.65 -4.53
CA LEU A 58 -12.50 22.63 -4.79
C LEU A 58 -11.99 21.64 -5.83
N LEU A 59 -12.50 20.41 -5.80
CA LEU A 59 -12.20 19.44 -6.84
C LEU A 59 -13.25 19.49 -7.94
N THR A 60 -12.79 19.52 -9.18
CA THR A 60 -13.62 19.45 -10.39
C THR A 60 -13.53 18.08 -11.03
N PHE A 61 -14.62 17.65 -11.67
CA PHE A 61 -14.72 16.37 -12.37
C PHE A 61 -15.61 16.48 -13.61
N ARG A 62 -15.40 15.57 -14.58
CA ARG A 62 -16.33 15.39 -15.70
C ARG A 62 -17.42 14.40 -15.30
N ARG A 63 -18.67 14.71 -15.63
CA ARG A 63 -19.80 13.81 -15.40
C ARG A 63 -19.64 12.54 -16.24
N SER A 64 -20.01 11.40 -15.68
CA SER A 64 -19.93 10.10 -16.35
C SER A 64 -21.04 9.92 -17.38
N GLY A 65 -20.84 8.99 -18.32
CA GLY A 65 -21.91 8.53 -19.22
C GLY A 65 -22.06 9.27 -20.55
N LYS A 66 -21.25 10.29 -20.85
CA LYS A 66 -21.30 11.02 -22.14
C LYS A 66 -20.53 10.33 -23.29
N HIS A 67 -19.86 9.21 -23.03
CA HIS A 67 -18.97 8.58 -24.01
C HIS A 67 -19.66 7.68 -25.06
N HIS A 68 -20.76 7.02 -24.70
CA HIS A 68 -21.44 6.06 -25.58
C HIS A 68 -22.96 6.15 -25.43
N LYS A 69 -23.74 5.62 -26.40
CA LYS A 69 -25.22 5.61 -26.38
C LYS A 69 -25.85 7.02 -26.38
N MET A 70 -25.27 7.97 -27.12
CA MET A 70 -25.81 9.33 -27.22
C MET A 70 -27.10 9.41 -28.04
N VAL A 71 -27.24 8.55 -29.06
CA VAL A 71 -28.46 8.44 -29.89
C VAL A 71 -29.71 8.20 -29.05
N LYS A 72 -29.60 7.46 -27.93
CA LYS A 72 -30.73 7.14 -27.04
C LYS A 72 -30.99 8.20 -25.97
N ARG A 73 -30.19 9.27 -25.90
CA ARG A 73 -30.33 10.31 -24.87
C ARG A 73 -30.97 11.55 -25.44
N SER A 74 -31.78 12.23 -24.62
CA SER A 74 -32.26 13.56 -24.96
C SER A 74 -31.10 14.55 -25.09
N VAL A 75 -31.28 15.57 -25.94
CA VAL A 75 -30.30 16.64 -26.16
C VAL A 75 -29.98 17.36 -24.84
N GLY A 76 -31.01 17.69 -24.04
CA GLY A 76 -30.82 18.34 -22.74
C GLY A 76 -29.94 17.53 -21.77
N ASN A 77 -30.13 16.22 -21.68
CA ASN A 77 -29.29 15.38 -20.82
C ASN A 77 -27.84 15.30 -21.35
N SER A 78 -27.68 15.23 -22.68
CA SER A 78 -26.38 15.22 -23.36
C SER A 78 -25.58 16.50 -23.13
N MET A 79 -26.25 17.65 -23.11
CA MET A 79 -25.64 18.95 -22.75
C MET A 79 -25.26 18.97 -21.27
N ARG A 80 -26.19 18.59 -20.39
CA ARG A 80 -25.96 18.56 -18.94
C ARG A 80 -24.75 17.71 -18.54
N LEU A 81 -24.54 16.56 -19.18
CA LEU A 81 -23.38 15.69 -18.93
C LEU A 81 -22.06 16.25 -19.50
N GLY A 82 -22.11 17.26 -20.36
CA GLY A 82 -20.93 17.94 -20.89
C GLY A 82 -20.31 18.93 -19.90
N LEU A 83 -21.08 19.40 -18.92
CA LEU A 83 -20.64 20.36 -17.94
C LEU A 83 -19.63 19.74 -16.96
N VAL A 84 -18.68 20.58 -16.52
CA VAL A 84 -17.76 20.23 -15.44
C VAL A 84 -18.50 20.37 -14.11
N GLY A 85 -18.47 19.32 -13.29
CA GLY A 85 -19.01 19.34 -11.93
C GLY A 85 -17.96 19.74 -10.91
N THR A 86 -18.41 20.32 -9.81
CA THR A 86 -17.61 20.59 -8.61
C THR A 86 -18.12 19.73 -7.46
N PHE A 87 -17.21 19.24 -6.62
CA PHE A 87 -17.60 18.60 -5.36
C PHE A 87 -17.90 19.64 -4.28
N SER A 88 -18.73 19.26 -3.29
CA SER A 88 -18.92 20.07 -2.09
C SER A 88 -17.59 20.26 -1.35
N ALA A 89 -17.47 21.31 -0.54
CA ALA A 89 -16.23 21.64 0.17
C ALA A 89 -15.76 20.49 1.08
N VAL A 90 -16.69 19.81 1.75
CA VAL A 90 -16.38 18.67 2.63
C VAL A 90 -15.82 17.49 1.83
N VAL A 91 -16.47 17.13 0.72
CA VAL A 91 -16.02 16.02 -0.13
C VAL A 91 -14.69 16.36 -0.78
N SER A 92 -14.52 17.58 -1.28
CA SER A 92 -13.26 18.05 -1.86
C SER A 92 -12.11 17.92 -0.87
N ARG A 93 -12.29 18.35 0.38
CA ARG A 93 -11.29 18.24 1.45
C ARG A 93 -10.94 16.78 1.76
N ARG A 94 -11.94 15.90 1.90
CA ARG A 94 -11.70 14.47 2.13
C ARG A 94 -10.91 13.82 0.99
N LEU A 95 -11.31 14.09 -0.26
CA LEU A 95 -10.66 13.53 -1.44
C LEU A 95 -9.26 14.10 -1.65
N ARG A 96 -9.02 15.38 -1.33
CA ARG A 96 -7.69 15.99 -1.42
C ARG A 96 -6.72 15.32 -0.45
N ASN A 97 -7.11 15.23 0.82
CA ASN A 97 -6.29 14.58 1.85
C ASN A 97 -6.01 13.11 1.52
N ALA A 98 -6.97 12.41 0.89
CA ALA A 98 -6.85 10.99 0.57
C ALA A 98 -6.05 10.69 -0.72
N PHE A 99 -6.12 11.57 -1.73
CA PHE A 99 -5.54 11.30 -3.06
C PHE A 99 -4.36 12.18 -3.43
N PHE A 100 -4.28 13.35 -2.81
CA PHE A 100 -3.29 14.39 -3.08
C PHE A 100 -2.62 14.83 -1.75
N PRO A 101 -1.94 13.90 -1.06
CA PRO A 101 -1.21 14.23 0.16
C PRO A 101 -0.12 15.28 -0.15
N GLY A 102 -0.08 16.36 0.63
CA GLY A 102 0.91 17.44 0.48
C GLY A 102 0.55 18.54 -0.54
N LEU A 103 -0.71 18.59 -0.99
CA LEU A 103 -1.28 19.66 -1.83
C LEU A 103 -2.45 20.36 -1.13
#